data_AF-A0A4Q6DVL5-F1
#
_entry.id   AF-A0A4Q6DVL5-F1
#
_cell.length_a   1.000
_cell.length_b   1.000
_cell.length_c   1.000
_cell.angle_alpha   90.00
_cell.angle_beta   90.00
_cell.angle_gamma   90.00
#
_symmetry.space_group_name_H-M   'P 1'
#
loop_
_entity.id
_entity.type
_entity.pdbx_description
1 polymer ?
#
loop_
_entity_poly.entity_id
_entity_poly.type
_entity_poly.pdbx_seq_one_letter_code
_entity_poly.pdbx_strand_id
1 'polypeptide(L)'
;MALMRNIERLQELLSHKNFGDRLDLLFEYVCEIALLELEKASVAEPVDSTQNNKHGVIVLAAVPVAENQDATTPMPAEIASAFSKTEKLNRHIPEKNKRFVWKRDGGCCQYRDEETNRVCGSRRWVQLDHIIEFSLGGSHEPSNLRLLCGAHNRFMYASRFRKRQAAESFA
;
A
#
# COMPACT_ATOMS: atom_id res chain seq x y z
N MET A 1 5.68 2.20 -33.36
CA MET A 1 5.05 2.53 -32.05
C MET A 1 5.90 2.07 -30.86
N ALA A 2 7.20 2.40 -30.80
CA ALA A 2 8.04 2.04 -29.65
C ALA A 2 7.92 3.05 -28.50
N LEU A 3 7.83 4.34 -28.86
CA LEU A 3 7.71 5.45 -27.90
C LEU A 3 6.48 5.32 -26.99
N MET A 4 5.29 5.06 -27.57
CA MET A 4 4.07 4.89 -26.77
C MET A 4 4.15 3.72 -25.80
N ARG A 5 4.71 2.57 -26.23
CA ARG A 5 4.92 1.43 -25.33
C ARG A 5 5.85 1.76 -24.16
N ASN A 6 6.88 2.56 -24.40
CA ASN A 6 7.80 2.98 -23.34
C ASN A 6 7.13 3.96 -22.37
N ILE A 7 6.31 4.89 -22.87
CA ILE A 7 5.54 5.82 -22.05
C ILE A 7 4.53 5.08 -21.19
N GLU A 8 3.79 4.13 -21.76
CA GLU A 8 2.85 3.27 -21.01
C GLU A 8 3.58 2.49 -19.92
N ARG A 9 4.76 1.94 -20.22
CA ARG A 9 5.57 1.21 -19.24
C ARG A 9 6.08 2.11 -18.11
N LEU A 10 6.50 3.33 -18.42
CA LEU A 10 6.89 4.35 -17.44
C LEU A 10 5.72 4.72 -16.53
N GLN A 11 4.53 4.97 -17.10
CA GLN A 11 3.31 5.25 -16.33
C GLN A 11 2.90 4.09 -15.41
N GLU A 12 3.13 2.85 -15.83
CA GLU A 12 2.89 1.66 -15.00
C GLU A 12 3.85 1.62 -13.79
N LEU A 13 5.15 1.75 -14.04
CA LEU A 13 6.20 1.71 -13.00
C LEU A 13 6.09 2.88 -12.01
N LEU A 14 5.80 4.08 -12.51
CA LEU A 14 5.68 5.32 -11.74
C LEU A 14 4.25 5.60 -11.28
N SER A 15 3.38 4.59 -11.27
CA SER A 15 1.97 4.77 -10.94
C SER A 15 1.78 5.39 -9.54
N HIS A 16 2.54 5.00 -8.53
CA HIS A 16 2.44 5.58 -7.18
C HIS A 16 2.61 7.13 -7.11
N LYS A 17 3.25 7.76 -8.11
CA LYS A 17 3.40 9.23 -8.21
C LYS A 17 2.20 9.94 -8.87
N ASN A 18 1.22 9.17 -9.37
CA ASN A 18 -0.05 9.66 -9.90
C ASN A 18 0.04 10.65 -11.08
N PHE A 19 0.90 10.37 -12.06
CA PHE A 19 1.05 11.20 -13.28
C PHE A 19 -0.15 11.21 -14.23
N GLY A 20 -1.23 10.47 -13.94
CA GLY A 20 -2.50 10.62 -14.63
C GLY A 20 -2.42 10.52 -16.16
N ASP A 21 -3.14 11.46 -16.77
CA ASP A 21 -3.01 11.87 -18.18
C ASP A 21 -2.10 13.11 -18.33
N ARG A 22 -1.47 13.54 -17.22
CA ARG A 22 -0.57 14.69 -17.13
C ARG A 22 0.83 14.30 -17.55
N LEU A 23 0.97 14.08 -18.86
CA LEU A 23 2.25 13.73 -19.49
C LEU A 23 3.31 14.81 -19.30
N ASP A 24 2.89 16.07 -19.19
CA ASP A 24 3.75 17.21 -18.87
C ASP A 24 4.59 16.96 -17.61
N LEU A 25 3.96 16.53 -16.52
CA LEU A 25 4.62 16.24 -15.25
C LEU A 25 5.48 14.96 -15.30
N LEU A 26 5.06 13.98 -16.09
CA LEU A 26 5.85 12.76 -16.32
C LEU A 26 7.15 13.09 -17.07
N PHE A 27 7.06 13.92 -18.12
CA PHE A 27 8.22 14.33 -18.90
C PHE A 27 9.17 15.19 -18.09
N GLU A 28 8.67 16.14 -17.30
CA GLU A 28 9.49 16.92 -16.37
C GLU A 28 10.28 16.01 -15.43
N TYR A 29 9.60 15.06 -14.78
CA TYR A 29 10.23 14.09 -13.89
C TYR A 29 11.27 13.18 -14.58
N VAL A 30 10.96 12.70 -15.78
CA VAL A 30 11.89 11.85 -16.55
C VAL A 30 13.10 12.66 -17.03
N CYS A 31 12.90 13.92 -17.43
CA CYS A 31 13.99 14.82 -17.81
C CYS A 31 14.92 15.12 -16.64
N GLU A 32 14.38 15.38 -15.45
CA GLU A 32 15.19 15.55 -14.22
C GLU A 32 16.05 14.32 -13.95
N ILE A 33 15.47 13.12 -14.01
CA ILE A 33 16.22 11.87 -13.83
C ILE A 33 17.28 11.69 -14.92
N ALA A 34 16.93 11.94 -16.18
CA ALA A 34 17.85 11.79 -17.30
C ALA A 34 19.03 12.75 -17.19
N LEU A 35 18.78 14.00 -16.80
CA LEU A 35 19.83 14.98 -16.55
C LEU A 35 20.73 14.56 -15.39
N LEU A 36 20.14 14.17 -14.25
CA LEU A 36 20.91 13.68 -13.11
C LEU A 36 21.80 12.49 -13.47
N GLU A 37 21.33 11.58 -14.32
CA GLU A 37 22.11 10.41 -14.72
C GLU A 37 23.23 10.76 -15.72
N LEU A 38 22.97 11.70 -16.63
CA LEU A 38 23.98 12.19 -17.57
C LEU A 38 25.07 13.05 -16.87
N GLU A 39 24.70 13.83 -15.86
CA GLU A 39 25.64 14.58 -15.02
C GLU A 39 26.53 13.65 -14.18
N LYS A 40 25.98 12.56 -13.64
CA LYS A 40 26.83 11.54 -12.98
C LYS A 40 27.78 10.87 -13.96
N ALA A 41 27.32 10.61 -15.18
CA ALA A 41 28.17 10.02 -16.22
C ALA A 41 29.29 10.98 -16.65
N SER A 42 29.08 12.30 -16.62
CA SER A 42 30.12 13.29 -16.94
C SER A 42 31.14 13.48 -15.81
N VAL A 43 30.77 13.22 -14.56
CA VAL A 43 31.69 13.24 -13.39
C VAL A 43 32.50 11.94 -13.28
N ALA A 44 32.15 10.88 -14.02
CA ALA A 44 32.85 9.59 -14.00
C ALA A 44 34.13 9.53 -14.87
N GLU A 45 34.47 10.59 -15.60
CA GLU A 45 35.81 10.76 -16.19
C GLU A 45 36.83 11.11 -15.08
N PRO A 46 38.02 10.47 -15.05
CA PRO A 46 38.85 10.45 -13.85
C PRO A 46 39.60 11.77 -13.65
N VAL A 47 39.26 12.47 -12.56
CA VAL A 47 40.14 13.50 -11.99
C VAL A 47 40.78 12.92 -10.73
N ASP A 48 42.04 12.52 -10.91
CA ASP A 48 43.00 12.20 -9.86
C ASP A 48 43.19 13.43 -8.95
N SER A 49 42.95 13.30 -7.62
CA SER A 49 43.64 14.03 -6.53
C SER A 49 42.96 13.89 -5.16
N THR A 50 43.58 13.08 -4.30
CA THR A 50 44.06 13.35 -2.92
C THR A 50 43.24 14.12 -1.86
N GLN A 51 43.22 13.50 -0.65
CA GLN A 51 43.13 14.02 0.74
C GLN A 51 41.73 14.23 1.38
N ASN A 52 41.26 13.36 2.29
CA ASN A 52 41.57 13.21 3.73
C ASN A 52 40.82 14.19 4.67
N ASN A 53 39.81 13.72 5.41
CA ASN A 53 39.71 13.97 6.87
C ASN A 53 38.61 13.15 7.60
N LYS A 54 39.10 12.15 8.36
CA LYS A 54 38.78 11.71 9.73
C LYS A 54 37.70 12.44 10.58
N HIS A 55 37.12 11.61 11.47
CA HIS A 55 36.35 11.82 12.73
C HIS A 55 34.85 11.47 12.63
N GLY A 56 34.24 10.65 13.49
CA GLY A 56 34.67 9.94 14.69
C GLY A 56 33.47 9.14 15.23
N VAL A 57 33.73 7.91 15.68
CA VAL A 57 32.77 6.95 16.23
C VAL A 57 32.42 7.31 17.68
N ILE A 58 31.16 7.13 18.09
CA ILE A 58 30.79 6.90 19.50
C ILE A 58 29.72 5.80 19.57
N VAL A 59 30.08 4.68 20.21
CA VAL A 59 29.20 3.60 20.68
C VAL A 59 29.04 3.76 22.19
N LEU A 60 27.83 3.62 22.73
CA LEU A 60 27.60 3.52 24.18
C LEU A 60 26.73 2.30 24.50
N ALA A 61 27.23 1.54 25.47
CA ALA A 61 26.85 0.19 25.86
C ALA A 61 25.65 0.14 26.82
N ALA A 62 25.03 -1.04 26.88
CA ALA A 62 23.94 -1.42 27.78
C ALA A 62 24.43 -1.79 29.20
N VAL A 63 23.56 -1.61 30.21
CA VAL A 63 23.65 -2.23 31.55
C VAL A 63 22.22 -2.54 32.08
N PRO A 64 21.99 -3.62 32.88
CA PRO A 64 20.67 -4.25 33.02
C PRO A 64 20.08 -4.32 34.46
N VAL A 65 18.89 -4.94 34.54
CA VAL A 65 18.23 -5.69 35.66
C VAL A 65 17.42 -4.91 36.72
N ALA A 66 16.14 -5.29 36.90
CA ALA A 66 15.59 -5.86 38.16
C ALA A 66 14.10 -6.26 38.03
N GLU A 67 13.81 -7.51 38.41
CA GLU A 67 12.48 -8.12 38.58
C GLU A 67 11.75 -7.58 39.81
N ASN A 68 10.42 -7.68 39.82
CA ASN A 68 9.69 -7.97 41.06
C ASN A 68 8.40 -8.74 40.77
N GLN A 69 8.21 -9.82 41.54
CA GLN A 69 7.07 -10.74 41.54
C GLN A 69 6.33 -10.66 42.89
N ASP A 70 5.16 -11.31 42.96
CA ASP A 70 4.24 -11.55 44.09
C ASP A 70 3.12 -10.52 44.29
N ALA A 71 1.85 -10.87 44.55
CA ALA A 71 1.04 -12.10 44.50
C ALA A 71 -0.44 -11.58 44.66
N THR A 72 -1.52 -12.18 44.17
CA THR A 72 -2.27 -13.25 44.87
C THR A 72 -3.62 -13.50 44.14
N THR A 73 -3.75 -14.70 43.55
CA THR A 73 -4.92 -15.57 43.19
C THR A 73 -6.20 -15.07 42.47
N PRO A 74 -6.82 -15.92 41.61
CA PRO A 74 -7.83 -15.54 40.60
C PRO A 74 -9.28 -15.89 41.00
N MET A 75 -10.24 -15.15 40.42
CA MET A 75 -11.66 -15.53 40.37
C MET A 75 -11.98 -16.36 39.12
N PRO A 76 -13.01 -17.24 39.15
CA PRO A 76 -13.19 -18.34 38.20
C PRO A 76 -13.43 -17.89 36.76
N ALA A 77 -12.73 -18.53 35.83
CA ALA A 77 -12.45 -18.08 34.47
C ALA A 77 -13.48 -18.47 33.38
N GLU A 78 -14.64 -19.02 33.72
CA GLU A 78 -15.42 -19.77 32.70
C GLU A 78 -16.62 -19.05 32.07
N ILE A 79 -17.03 -17.85 32.52
CA ILE A 79 -18.25 -17.22 31.95
C ILE A 79 -18.02 -15.80 31.38
N ALA A 80 -16.84 -15.19 31.59
CA ALA A 80 -16.57 -13.82 31.12
C ALA A 80 -15.74 -13.73 29.82
N SER A 81 -15.33 -14.85 29.21
CA SER A 81 -14.30 -14.85 28.16
C SER A 81 -14.82 -14.91 26.71
N ALA A 82 -16.13 -15.00 26.46
CA ALA A 82 -16.61 -15.12 25.08
C ALA A 82 -16.75 -13.77 24.33
N PHE A 83 -16.70 -12.63 25.04
CA PHE A 83 -16.99 -11.31 24.43
C PHE A 83 -16.07 -10.16 24.86
N SER A 84 -15.02 -10.40 25.66
CA SER A 84 -14.19 -9.31 26.21
C SER A 84 -12.85 -9.08 25.52
N LYS A 85 -12.66 -9.56 24.29
CA LYS A 85 -11.55 -9.06 23.46
C LYS A 85 -12.10 -8.00 22.53
N THR A 86 -12.29 -6.80 23.07
CA THR A 86 -12.30 -5.58 22.26
C THR A 86 -10.89 -5.40 21.71
N GLU A 87 -10.49 -6.28 20.78
CA GLU A 87 -9.39 -5.96 19.88
C GLU A 87 -9.82 -4.68 19.20
N LYS A 88 -9.17 -3.57 19.56
CA LYS A 88 -9.33 -2.29 18.87
C LYS A 88 -9.34 -2.63 17.39
N LEU A 89 -10.47 -2.40 16.72
CA LEU A 89 -10.64 -2.64 15.30
C LEU A 89 -9.60 -1.79 14.57
N ASN A 90 -8.42 -2.38 14.36
CA ASN A 90 -7.28 -1.71 13.77
C ASN A 90 -7.44 -1.84 12.27
N ARG A 91 -7.63 -0.71 11.58
CA ARG A 91 -7.76 -0.68 10.11
C ARG A 91 -6.48 -1.15 9.39
N HIS A 92 -5.37 -1.31 10.12
CA HIS A 92 -4.13 -1.82 9.58
C HIS A 92 -4.26 -3.27 9.08
N ILE A 93 -4.15 -3.45 7.77
CA ILE A 93 -4.11 -4.77 7.15
C ILE A 93 -2.73 -5.41 7.40
N PRO A 94 -2.66 -6.63 7.96
CA PRO A 94 -1.39 -7.33 8.16
C PRO A 94 -0.61 -7.50 6.86
N GLU A 95 0.71 -7.30 6.93
CA GLU A 95 1.61 -7.35 5.77
C GLU A 95 1.58 -8.72 5.06
N LYS A 96 1.46 -9.82 5.81
CA LYS A 96 1.27 -11.18 5.27
C LYS A 96 0.07 -11.25 4.33
N ASN A 97 -1.04 -10.64 4.72
CA ASN A 97 -2.29 -10.68 3.96
C ASN A 97 -2.18 -9.79 2.72
N LYS A 98 -1.56 -8.61 2.83
CA LYS A 98 -1.26 -7.76 1.66
C LYS A 98 -0.44 -8.52 0.62
N ARG A 99 0.70 -9.10 1.01
CA ARG A 99 1.58 -9.84 0.10
C ARG A 99 0.88 -11.01 -0.57
N PHE A 100 0.08 -11.76 0.18
CA PHE A 100 -0.72 -12.84 -0.37
C PHE A 100 -1.69 -12.35 -1.45
N VAL A 101 -2.46 -11.30 -1.16
CA VAL A 101 -3.44 -10.72 -2.10
C VAL A 101 -2.73 -10.18 -3.35
N TRP A 102 -1.62 -9.46 -3.17
CA TRP A 102 -0.80 -8.95 -4.27
C TRP A 102 -0.29 -10.07 -5.18
N LYS A 103 0.17 -11.18 -4.61
CA LYS A 103 0.63 -12.36 -5.37
C LYS A 103 -0.53 -13.07 -6.07
N ARG A 104 -1.65 -13.28 -5.36
CA ARG A 104 -2.86 -13.94 -5.89
C ARG A 104 -3.44 -13.19 -7.09
N ASP A 105 -3.52 -11.86 -6.96
CA ASP A 105 -4.14 -10.99 -7.97
C ASP A 105 -3.15 -10.53 -9.05
N GLY A 106 -1.87 -10.95 -8.96
CA GLY A 106 -0.84 -10.65 -9.96
C GLY A 106 -0.55 -9.16 -10.14
N GLY A 107 -0.85 -8.34 -9.13
CA GLY A 107 -0.78 -6.88 -9.23
C GLY A 107 -1.80 -6.26 -10.20
N CYS A 108 -2.86 -6.98 -10.54
CA CYS A 108 -3.88 -6.56 -11.50
C CYS A 108 -5.21 -6.23 -10.80
N CYS A 109 -5.98 -5.32 -11.39
CA CYS A 109 -7.34 -5.01 -10.98
C CYS A 109 -8.28 -6.20 -11.20
N GLN A 110 -8.93 -6.63 -10.12
CA GLN A 110 -9.88 -7.75 -10.09
C GLN A 110 -11.35 -7.29 -10.20
N TYR A 111 -11.60 -6.02 -10.53
CA TYR A 111 -12.95 -5.56 -10.80
C TYR A 111 -13.54 -6.36 -11.96
N ARG A 112 -14.77 -6.82 -11.77
CA ARG A 112 -15.55 -7.54 -12.77
C ARG A 112 -16.75 -6.67 -13.15
N ASP A 113 -16.84 -6.39 -14.44
CA ASP A 113 -17.93 -5.60 -15.00
C ASP A 113 -19.25 -6.37 -14.92
N GLU A 114 -20.34 -5.70 -14.51
CA GLU A 114 -21.64 -6.35 -14.27
C GLU A 114 -22.34 -6.75 -15.58
N GLU A 115 -22.13 -6.01 -16.67
CA GLU A 115 -22.79 -6.27 -17.95
C GLU A 115 -22.00 -7.26 -18.81
N THR A 116 -20.71 -7.01 -18.97
CA THR A 116 -19.83 -7.78 -19.87
C THR A 116 -19.14 -8.95 -19.18
N ASN A 117 -19.18 -9.01 -17.85
CA ASN A 117 -18.52 -10.02 -17.02
C ASN A 117 -16.99 -10.09 -17.23
N ARG A 118 -16.38 -9.06 -17.82
CA ARG A 118 -14.94 -8.99 -18.05
C ARG A 118 -14.22 -8.48 -16.80
N VAL A 119 -13.03 -9.02 -16.56
CA VAL A 119 -12.14 -8.53 -15.51
C VAL A 119 -11.30 -7.38 -16.06
N CYS A 120 -11.22 -6.27 -15.33
CA CYS A 120 -10.49 -5.08 -15.75
C CYS A 120 -9.01 -5.36 -16.04
N GLY A 121 -8.32 -6.11 -15.18
CA GLY A 121 -6.92 -6.51 -15.40
C GLY A 121 -5.87 -5.39 -15.37
N SER A 122 -6.29 -4.12 -15.22
CA SER A 122 -5.39 -2.97 -15.21
C SER A 122 -4.37 -3.06 -14.06
N ARG A 123 -3.11 -2.76 -14.37
CA ARG A 123 -2.00 -2.67 -13.41
C ARG A 123 -1.72 -1.25 -12.93
N ARG A 124 -2.46 -0.27 -13.43
CA ARG A 124 -2.26 1.15 -13.12
C ARG A 124 -2.95 1.52 -11.80
N TRP A 125 -2.19 2.13 -10.89
CA TRP A 125 -2.70 2.66 -9.61
C TRP A 125 -3.48 1.62 -8.81
N VAL A 126 -2.94 0.40 -8.74
CA VAL A 126 -3.60 -0.69 -8.05
C VAL A 126 -3.53 -0.48 -6.53
N GLN A 127 -4.69 -0.59 -5.89
CA GLN A 127 -4.93 -0.35 -4.48
C GLN A 127 -5.63 -1.57 -3.88
N LEU A 128 -5.41 -1.78 -2.59
CA LEU A 128 -6.09 -2.84 -1.84
C LEU A 128 -7.49 -2.33 -1.43
N ASP A 129 -8.53 -3.08 -1.79
CA ASP A 129 -9.94 -2.82 -1.45
C ASP A 129 -10.47 -3.96 -0.59
N HIS A 130 -11.28 -3.60 0.40
CA HIS A 130 -12.10 -4.56 1.13
C HIS A 130 -13.39 -4.84 0.35
N ILE A 131 -13.70 -6.11 0.08
CA ILE A 131 -14.94 -6.51 -0.63
C ILE A 131 -16.16 -6.11 0.21
N ILE A 132 -16.18 -6.53 1.47
CA ILE A 132 -17.04 -6.02 2.53
C ILE A 132 -16.27 -4.93 3.26
N GLU A 133 -16.80 -3.69 3.24
CA GLU A 133 -16.13 -2.54 3.86
C GLU A 133 -15.77 -2.80 5.32
N PHE A 134 -14.59 -2.34 5.74
CA PHE A 134 -14.16 -2.44 7.13
C PHE A 134 -15.16 -1.79 8.11
N SER A 135 -15.78 -0.67 7.72
CA SER A 135 -16.82 0.02 8.52
C SER A 135 -18.08 -0.83 8.74
N LEU A 136 -18.30 -1.86 7.93
CA LEU A 136 -19.42 -2.78 8.03
C LEU A 136 -19.00 -4.12 8.66
N GLY A 137 -17.87 -4.17 9.35
CA GLY A 137 -17.35 -5.40 9.97
C GLY A 137 -16.57 -6.30 9.01
N GLY A 138 -16.18 -5.79 7.83
CA GLY A 138 -15.33 -6.53 6.90
C GLY A 138 -13.98 -6.93 7.51
N SER A 139 -13.64 -8.21 7.40
CA SER A 139 -12.39 -8.76 7.93
C SER A 139 -11.16 -8.38 7.09
N HIS A 140 -9.97 -8.54 7.67
CA HIS A 140 -8.69 -8.40 6.96
C HIS A 140 -8.22 -9.71 6.33
N GLU A 141 -9.06 -10.74 6.29
CA GLU A 141 -8.73 -12.01 5.66
C GLU A 141 -8.52 -11.82 4.16
N PRO A 142 -7.55 -12.52 3.54
CA PRO A 142 -7.32 -12.41 2.10
C PRO A 142 -8.55 -12.67 1.23
N SER A 143 -9.52 -13.46 1.72
CA SER A 143 -10.80 -13.69 1.05
C SER A 143 -11.69 -12.45 0.97
N ASN A 144 -11.58 -11.51 1.91
CA ASN A 144 -12.30 -10.24 1.91
C ASN A 144 -11.50 -9.08 1.29
N LEU A 145 -10.29 -9.35 0.80
CA LEU A 145 -9.42 -8.34 0.20
C LEU A 145 -9.24 -8.61 -1.28
N ARG A 146 -9.15 -7.55 -2.08
CA ARG A 146 -8.87 -7.62 -3.52
C ARG A 146 -8.06 -6.43 -4.00
N LEU A 147 -7.46 -6.55 -5.16
CA LEU A 147 -6.82 -5.43 -5.85
C LEU A 147 -7.78 -4.73 -6.83
N LEU A 148 -7.81 -3.40 -6.79
CA LEU A 148 -8.56 -2.56 -7.73
C LEU A 148 -7.66 -1.44 -8.27
N CYS A 149 -7.76 -1.09 -9.56
CA CYS A 149 -7.15 0.15 -10.05
C CYS A 149 -7.83 1.37 -9.43
N GLY A 150 -7.14 2.51 -9.41
CA GLY A 150 -7.67 3.73 -8.78
C GLY A 150 -9.04 4.18 -9.31
N ALA A 151 -9.32 3.96 -10.60
CA ALA A 151 -10.63 4.24 -11.19
C ALA A 151 -11.72 3.34 -10.60
N HIS A 152 -11.52 2.02 -10.59
CA HIS A 152 -12.49 1.08 -10.04
C HIS A 152 -12.60 1.18 -8.51
N ASN A 153 -11.54 1.51 -7.80
CA ASN A 153 -11.62 1.73 -6.35
C ASN A 153 -12.55 2.91 -6.00
N ARG A 154 -12.39 4.04 -6.72
CA ARG A 154 -13.30 5.20 -6.56
C ARG A 154 -14.73 4.87 -6.98
N PHE A 155 -14.91 4.16 -8.08
CA PHE A 155 -16.22 3.70 -8.52
C PHE A 155 -16.91 2.85 -7.44
N MET A 156 -16.20 1.85 -6.88
CA MET A 156 -16.74 0.99 -5.83
C MET A 156 -17.13 1.79 -4.59
N TYR A 157 -16.28 2.70 -4.13
CA TYR A 157 -16.58 3.58 -3.01
C TYR A 157 -17.86 4.41 -3.26
N ALA A 158 -17.95 5.07 -4.41
CA ALA A 158 -19.11 5.89 -4.78
C ALA A 158 -20.39 5.05 -4.90
N SER A 159 -20.31 3.85 -5.48
CA SER A 159 -21.44 2.93 -5.62
C SER A 159 -21.93 2.40 -4.26
N ARG A 160 -21.02 2.05 -3.35
CA ARG A 160 -21.36 1.61 -1.99
C ARG A 160 -21.97 2.76 -1.18
N PHE A 161 -21.43 3.96 -1.29
CA PHE A 161 -21.97 5.15 -0.63
C PHE A 161 -23.39 5.48 -1.08
N ARG A 162 -23.66 5.50 -2.40
CA ARG A 162 -25.01 5.72 -2.94
C ARG A 162 -26.02 4.68 -2.47
N LYS A 163 -25.63 3.39 -2.46
CA LYS A 163 -26.50 2.31 -1.98
C LYS A 163 -26.89 2.49 -0.51
N ARG A 164 -25.97 2.99 0.34
CA ARG A 164 -26.25 3.27 1.75
C ARG A 164 -27.19 4.45 1.94
N GLN A 165 -26.96 5.57 1.25
CA GLN A 165 -27.88 6.71 1.31
C GLN A 165 -29.30 6.32 0.87
N ALA A 166 -29.41 5.52 -0.19
CA ALA A 166 -30.71 5.00 -0.61
C ALA A 166 -31.36 4.16 0.50
N ALA A 167 -30.63 3.20 1.10
CA ALA A 167 -31.16 2.36 2.17
C ALA A 167 -31.61 3.16 3.41
N GLU A 168 -30.87 4.21 3.78
CA GLU A 168 -31.21 5.10 4.91
C GLU A 168 -32.42 5.99 4.63
N SER A 169 -32.66 6.37 3.37
CA SER A 169 -33.81 7.21 2.99
C SER A 169 -35.17 6.50 3.03
N PHE A 170 -35.18 5.17 3.17
CA PHE A 170 -36.39 4.35 3.27
C PHE A 170 -36.60 3.73 4.67
N ALA A 171 -35.75 4.08 5.64
CA ALA A 171 -35.82 3.62 7.04
C ALA A 171 -36.36 4.73 7.95
#